data_AF-N0AZV4-F1
#
_entry.id   AF-N0AZV4-F1
#
_cell.length_a   1.000
_cell.length_b   1.000
_cell.length_c   1.000
_cell.angle_alpha   90.00
_cell.angle_beta   90.00
_cell.angle_gamma   90.00
#
_symmetry.space_group_name_H-M   'P 1'
#
loop_
_entity.id
_entity.type
_entity.pdbx_description
1 polymer ?
#
loop_
_entity_poly.entity_id
_entity_poly.type
_entity_poly.pdbx_seq_one_letter_code
_entity_poly.pdbx_strand_id
1 'polypeptide(L)' 'MAKRERRKFTEEFKNQMVQLYLNGKSRQEIIREYDLTPSSLDKWVGQMIVLNLYHSRNYLIITS' A
#
# COMPACT_ATOMS: atom_id res chain seq x y z
N MET A 1 7.79 29.05 6.29
CA MET A 1 7.56 27.75 5.61
C MET A 1 6.60 26.95 6.46
N ALA A 2 5.35 26.75 6.00
CA ALA A 2 4.38 25.96 6.75
C ALA A 2 4.83 24.49 6.78
N LYS A 3 5.04 23.95 7.98
CA LYS A 3 5.38 22.54 8.20
C LYS A 3 4.18 21.72 7.73
N ARG A 4 4.30 21.03 6.58
CA ARG A 4 3.26 20.11 6.10
C ARG A 4 2.97 19.11 7.20
N GLU A 5 1.71 19.05 7.64
CA GLU A 5 1.27 18.08 8.63
C GLU A 5 1.62 16.67 8.16
N ARG A 6 2.21 15.87 9.05
CA ARG A 6 2.65 14.51 8.72
C ARG A 6 1.41 13.65 8.57
N ARG A 7 0.93 13.48 7.34
CA ARG A 7 -0.17 12.55 7.01
C ARG A 7 0.17 11.17 7.57
N LYS A 8 -0.58 10.70 8.56
CA LYS A 8 -0.48 9.32 9.06
C LYS A 8 -1.31 8.43 8.15
N PHE A 9 -0.65 7.65 7.30
CA PHE A 9 -1.32 6.62 6.52
C PHE A 9 -1.48 5.37 7.37
N THR A 10 -2.73 4.95 7.62
CA THR A 10 -3.04 3.69 8.31
C THR A 10 -2.58 2.50 7.47
N GLU A 11 -2.41 1.35 8.11
CA GLU A 11 -2.01 0.12 7.41
C GLU A 11 -3.09 -0.32 6.41
N GLU A 12 -4.37 -0.17 6.76
CA GLU A 12 -5.50 -0.42 5.85
C GLU A 12 -5.42 0.45 4.59
N PHE A 13 -5.09 1.74 4.73
CA PHE A 13 -4.92 2.63 3.59
C PHE A 13 -3.78 2.17 2.68
N LYS A 14 -2.62 1.81 3.26
CA LYS A 14 -1.48 1.30 2.48
C LYS A 14 -1.85 0.01 1.73
N ASN A 15 -2.59 -0.87 2.39
CA ASN A 15 -3.07 -2.11 1.78
C ASN A 15 -4.00 -1.82 0.61
N GLN A 16 -4.96 -0.89 0.77
CA GLN A 16 -5.84 -0.48 -0.33
C GLN A 16 -5.04 0.07 -1.53
N MET A 17 -4.04 0.92 -1.30
CA MET A 17 -3.20 1.46 -2.37
C MET A 17 -2.43 0.37 -3.12
N VAL A 18 -1.85 -0.59 -2.39
CA VAL A 18 -1.13 -1.72 -2.99
C VAL A 18 -2.10 -2.65 -3.74
N GLN A 19 -3.29 -2.90 -3.21
CA GLN A 19 -4.32 -3.70 -3.87
C GLN A 19 -4.77 -3.05 -5.19
N LEU A 20 -4.95 -1.73 -5.24
CA LEU A 20 -5.24 -1.01 -6.50
C LEU A 20 -4.13 -1.23 -7.53
N TYR A 21 -2.86 -1.17 -7.10
CA TYR A 21 -1.72 -1.44 -7.97
C TYR A 21 -1.70 -2.90 -8.48
N LEU A 22 -1.97 -3.87 -7.60
CA LEU A 22 -2.05 -5.29 -7.97
C LEU A 22 -3.24 -5.61 -8.88
N ASN A 23 -4.35 -4.87 -8.75
CA ASN A 23 -5.53 -4.96 -9.63
C ASN A 23 -5.30 -4.35 -11.02
N GLY A 24 -4.08 -3.88 -11.33
CA GLY A 24 -3.71 -3.35 -12.65
C GLY A 24 -3.87 -1.85 -12.81
N LYS A 25 -4.21 -1.11 -11.74
CA LYS A 25 -4.25 0.36 -11.76
C LYS A 25 -2.82 0.89 -11.85
N SER A 26 -2.57 1.85 -12.74
CA SER A 26 -1.22 2.37 -12.97
C SER A 26 -0.71 3.13 -11.75
N ARG A 27 0.58 2.94 -11.40
CA ARG A 27 1.22 3.66 -10.28
C ARG A 27 1.03 5.17 -10.40
N GLN A 28 1.12 5.72 -11.61
CA GLN A 28 0.99 7.16 -11.84
C GLN A 28 -0.41 7.68 -11.52
N GLU A 29 -1.44 6.87 -11.77
CA GLU A 29 -2.82 7.23 -11.47
C GLU A 29 -3.06 7.26 -9.96
N ILE A 30 -2.60 6.22 -9.25
CA ILE A 30 -2.68 6.14 -7.77
C ILE A 30 -1.90 7.29 -7.13
N ILE A 31 -0.70 7.60 -7.64
CA ILE A 31 0.13 8.71 -7.18
C ILE A 31 -0.57 10.04 -7.33
N ARG A 32 -1.22 10.28 -8.48
CA ARG A 32 -1.93 11.53 -8.77
C ARG A 32 -3.23 11.67 -7.98
N GLU A 33 -4.02 10.61 -7.92
CA GLU A 33 -5.34 10.58 -7.26
C GLU A 33 -5.20 10.78 -5.74
N TYR A 34 -4.18 10.16 -5.14
CA TYR A 34 -3.98 10.18 -3.68
C TYR A 34 -2.82 11.08 -3.22
N ASP A 35 -2.22 11.87 -4.12
CA ASP A 35 -1.09 12.77 -3.85
C ASP A 35 0.06 12.03 -3.10
N LEU A 36 0.37 10.83 -3.58
CA LEU A 36 1.38 9.94 -2.99
C LEU A 36 2.72 10.13 -3.69
N THR A 37 3.82 9.88 -2.98
CA THR A 37 5.13 9.82 -3.65
C THR A 37 5.35 8.42 -4.24
N PRO A 38 5.98 8.30 -5.44
CA PRO A 38 6.29 7.01 -6.04
C PRO A 38 7.11 6.11 -5.11
N SER A 39 8.06 6.70 -4.38
CA SER A 39 8.89 5.98 -3.41
C SER A 39 8.12 5.42 -2.22
N SER A 40 7.04 6.10 -1.77
CA SER A 40 6.17 5.57 -0.72
C SER A 40 5.41 4.33 -1.21
N LEU A 41 4.82 4.41 -2.41
CA LEU A 41 4.06 3.31 -2.99
C LEU A 41 4.95 2.08 -3.21
N ASP A 42 6.13 2.26 -3.79
CA ASP A 42 7.08 1.17 -4.05
C ASP A 42 7.51 0.45 -2.77
N LYS A 43 7.79 1.21 -1.69
CA LYS A 43 8.07 0.66 -0.36
C LYS A 43 6.90 -0.15 0.18
N TRP A 44 5.66 0.32 0.04
CA TRP A 44 4.48 -0.40 0.52
C TRP A 44 4.21 -1.66 -0.29
N VAL A 45 4.39 -1.62 -1.61
CA VAL A 45 4.27 -2.80 -2.48
C VAL A 45 5.29 -3.86 -2.06
N GLY A 46 6.57 -3.49 -1.88
CA GLY A 46 7.60 -4.41 -1.42
C GLY A 46 7.30 -5.00 -0.04
N GLN A 47 6.91 -4.17 0.93
CA GLN A 47 6.52 -4.62 2.27
C GLN A 47 5.33 -5.60 2.23
N MET A 48 4.31 -5.29 1.44
CA MET A 48 3.09 -6.09 1.36
C MET A 48 3.30 -7.40 0.59
N ILE A 49 4.17 -7.43 -0.44
CA ILE A 49 4.56 -8.68 -1.11
C ILE A 49 5.30 -9.58 -0.13
N VAL A 50 6.29 -9.05 0.58
CA VAL A 50 7.06 -9.80 1.57
C VAL A 50 6.14 -10.30 2.69
N LEU A 51 5.26 -9.44 3.23
CA LEU A 51 4.25 -9.84 4.20
C LEU A 51 3.34 -10.93 3.64
N ASN A 52 2.78 -10.79 2.44
CA ASN A 52 1.94 -11.81 1.83
C ASN A 52 2.67 -13.14 1.60
N LEU A 53 3.96 -13.13 1.29
CA LEU A 53 4.77 -14.35 1.16
C LEU A 53 4.96 -15.06 2.50
N TYR A 54 5.08 -14.32 3.61
CA TYR A 54 5.15 -14.89 4.96
C TYR A 54 3.76 -15.30 5.51
N HIS A 55 2.73 -14.55 5.14
CA HIS A 55 1.33 -14.71 5.53
C HIS A 55 0.64 -15.83 4.74
N SER A 56 0.97 -16.04 3.47
CA SER A 56 0.42 -17.15 2.66
C SER A 56 0.80 -18.53 3.21
N ARG A 57 1.81 -18.64 4.07
CA ARG A 57 2.10 -19.90 4.81
C ARG A 57 1.23 -20.11 6.06
N ASN A 58 0.41 -19.14 6.48
CA ASN A 58 -0.37 -19.21 7.72
C ASN A 58 -1.81 -18.69 7.64
N TYR A 59 -2.34 -18.23 6.50
CA TYR A 59 -3.64 -17.54 6.44
C TYR A 59 -4.77 -18.32 5.75
N LEU A 60 -4.83 -19.62 6.01
CA LEU A 60 -6.05 -20.41 5.83
C LEU A 60 -7.00 -20.33 7.06
N ILE A 61 -6.78 -19.41 8.00
CA ILE A 61 -7.45 -19.42 9.32
C ILE A 61 -8.18 -18.13 9.74
N ILE A 62 -8.37 -17.13 8.87
CA ILE A 62 -9.17 -15.94 9.27
C ILE A 62 -10.18 -15.43 8.23
N THR A 63 -10.72 -16.33 7.41
CA THR A 63 -12.00 -16.06 6.72
C THR A 63 -12.92 -17.27 6.84
N SER A 64 -13.55 -17.45 8.00
CA SER A 64 -14.75 -18.28 8.18
C SER A 64 -15.61 -17.76 9.32
#